data_AF-A0A9X3EZ87-F1
#
_entry.id   AF-A0A9X3EZ87-F1
#
_cell.length_a   1.000
_cell.length_b   1.000
_cell.length_c   1.000
_cell.angle_alpha   90.00
_cell.angle_beta   90.00
_cell.angle_gamma   90.00
#
_symmetry.space_group_name_H-M   'P 1'
#
loop_
_entity.id
_entity.type
_entity.pdbx_description
1 polymer ?
#
loop_
_entity_poly.entity_id
_entity_poly.type
_entity_poly.pdbx_seq_one_letter_code
_entity_poly.pdbx_strand_id
1 'polypeptide(L)'
;MRHPSRLLPVLSVILACGPEPGATTDASTSTSTAADPPTGAATSETTQLPTTGATLTSDVTTATSDTTTTTTDPGATVTSDTTTTTDPGATVTTTDLTTTRDGETTSEPGSLEFAAIYLPGGLDRIVVRKADHDADLCTSVVFAWPIGNDDPDLVLPPQWGFESAEIAQGAADCLEFTGPLADAVAAETAEGWGEWPALPACPGALAIDMAFTFAQVQPWVPAQALVQAADLPIAGC
;
A
#
# COMPACT_ATOMS: atom_id res chain seq x y z
N MET A 1 -31.00 15.18 -48.84
CA MET A 1 -29.93 14.18 -49.01
C MET A 1 -30.12 13.14 -47.92
N ARG A 2 -30.51 11.92 -48.29
CA ARG A 2 -30.89 10.84 -47.34
C ARG A 2 -29.66 9.99 -47.04
N HIS A 3 -29.28 9.87 -45.77
CA HIS A 3 -28.25 8.94 -45.30
C HIS A 3 -28.84 7.53 -45.17
N PRO A 4 -28.18 6.47 -45.71
CA PRO A 4 -28.60 5.10 -45.48
C PRO A 4 -28.05 4.59 -44.15
N SER A 5 -28.95 4.24 -43.22
CA SER A 5 -28.68 3.40 -42.06
C SER A 5 -28.11 2.05 -42.52
N ARG A 6 -26.90 1.73 -42.08
CA ARG A 6 -26.35 0.37 -42.16
C ARG A 6 -26.61 -0.35 -40.85
N LEU A 7 -27.58 -1.26 -40.88
CA LEU A 7 -27.76 -2.31 -39.87
C LEU A 7 -26.62 -3.34 -40.03
N LEU A 8 -25.83 -3.54 -38.98
CA LEU A 8 -24.92 -4.67 -38.84
C LEU A 8 -25.69 -5.85 -38.21
N PRO A 9 -25.57 -7.07 -38.75
CA PRO A 9 -26.16 -8.26 -38.14
C PRO A 9 -25.34 -8.70 -36.92
N VAL A 10 -26.01 -8.83 -35.78
CA VAL A 10 -25.52 -9.50 -34.57
C VAL A 10 -25.53 -11.01 -34.84
N LEU A 11 -24.34 -11.61 -34.91
CA LEU A 11 -24.18 -13.06 -35.00
C LEU A 11 -24.12 -13.63 -33.57
N SER A 12 -25.27 -14.09 -33.07
CA SER A 12 -25.35 -14.82 -31.79
C SER A 12 -24.93 -16.28 -32.01
N VAL A 13 -23.78 -16.67 -31.47
CA VAL A 13 -23.40 -18.08 -31.33
C VAL A 13 -23.90 -18.58 -29.99
N ILE A 14 -24.97 -19.36 -30.02
CA ILE A 14 -25.49 -20.10 -28.86
C ILE A 14 -24.74 -21.43 -28.83
N LEU A 15 -23.77 -21.57 -27.91
CA LEU A 15 -23.12 -22.85 -27.66
C LEU A 15 -24.00 -23.65 -26.68
N ALA A 16 -24.69 -24.65 -27.20
CA ALA A 16 -25.59 -25.51 -26.46
C ALA A 16 -24.84 -26.55 -25.61
N CYS A 17 -25.39 -26.77 -24.42
CA CYS A 17 -25.04 -27.74 -23.41
C CYS A 17 -25.08 -29.20 -23.94
N GLY A 18 -24.06 -30.00 -23.58
CA GLY A 18 -24.07 -31.45 -23.70
C GLY A 18 -24.07 -32.11 -22.32
N PRO A 19 -24.91 -33.14 -22.06
CA PRO A 19 -24.88 -33.89 -20.81
C PRO A 19 -23.89 -35.06 -20.89
N GLU A 20 -22.96 -35.15 -19.95
CA GLU A 20 -22.17 -36.38 -19.72
C GLU A 20 -22.75 -37.15 -18.53
N PRO A 21 -23.15 -38.43 -18.69
CA PRO A 21 -23.45 -39.33 -17.60
C PRO A 21 -22.21 -40.16 -17.24
N GLY A 22 -21.80 -40.13 -15.98
CA GLY A 22 -20.69 -40.96 -15.51
C GLY A 22 -20.60 -40.99 -14.00
N ALA A 23 -21.25 -41.98 -13.40
CA ALA A 23 -21.18 -42.28 -11.98
C ALA A 23 -19.84 -42.90 -11.60
N THR A 24 -19.25 -42.46 -10.47
CA THR A 24 -18.62 -43.39 -9.52
C THR A 24 -18.64 -42.81 -8.12
N THR A 25 -19.38 -43.51 -7.26
CA THR A 25 -19.35 -43.43 -5.81
C THR A 25 -18.00 -43.93 -5.32
N ASP A 26 -17.26 -43.12 -4.55
CA ASP A 26 -16.27 -43.64 -3.61
C ASP A 26 -16.36 -42.86 -2.30
N ALA A 27 -17.02 -43.52 -1.33
CA ALA A 27 -17.06 -43.11 0.06
C ALA A 27 -15.71 -43.41 0.70
N SER A 28 -14.84 -42.41 0.83
CA SER A 28 -13.67 -42.52 1.69
C SER A 28 -14.01 -42.00 3.08
N THR A 29 -14.25 -42.97 3.96
CA THR A 29 -14.38 -42.81 5.40
C THR A 29 -12.98 -42.56 5.97
N SER A 30 -12.65 -41.32 6.34
CA SER A 30 -11.44 -41.03 7.09
C SER A 30 -11.76 -41.00 8.58
N THR A 31 -11.40 -42.10 9.22
CA THR A 31 -11.46 -42.35 10.66
C THR A 31 -10.55 -41.38 11.42
N SER A 32 -11.14 -40.76 12.45
CA SER A 32 -10.50 -40.03 13.54
C SER A 32 -9.41 -40.85 14.21
N THR A 33 -8.23 -40.26 14.43
CA THR A 33 -7.35 -40.68 15.53
C THR A 33 -6.94 -39.42 16.30
N ALA A 34 -7.56 -39.23 17.46
CA ALA A 34 -7.09 -38.33 18.49
C ALA A 34 -5.73 -38.83 19.01
N ALA A 35 -4.75 -37.94 19.07
CA ALA A 35 -3.53 -38.14 19.85
C ALA A 35 -3.46 -37.05 20.91
N ASP A 36 -3.45 -37.49 22.17
CA ASP A 36 -3.26 -36.69 23.37
C ASP A 36 -1.93 -35.93 23.38
N PRO A 37 -1.86 -34.78 24.07
CA PRO A 37 -0.64 -33.98 24.20
C PRO A 37 0.33 -34.56 25.25
N PRO A 38 1.67 -34.52 25.02
CA PRO A 38 2.61 -34.72 26.10
C PRO A 38 2.66 -33.50 27.02
N THR A 39 2.38 -33.79 28.29
CA THR A 39 2.65 -32.95 29.46
C THR A 39 4.17 -32.74 29.59
N GLY A 40 4.62 -31.49 29.55
CA GLY A 40 6.00 -31.08 29.88
C GLY A 40 5.96 -29.89 30.83
N ALA A 41 6.31 -30.15 32.09
CA ALA A 41 6.43 -29.16 33.16
C ALA A 41 7.88 -28.64 33.28
N ALA A 42 8.00 -27.47 33.94
CA ALA A 42 9.20 -26.81 34.46
C ALA A 42 10.02 -26.03 33.40
N THR A 43 10.54 -24.83 33.64
CA THR A 43 10.96 -24.19 34.91
C THR A 43 11.06 -22.68 34.71
N SER A 44 10.66 -21.90 35.72
CA SER A 44 10.97 -20.47 35.84
C SER A 44 12.44 -20.28 36.22
N GLU A 45 13.18 -19.42 35.53
CA GLU A 45 14.38 -18.80 36.08
C GLU A 45 14.35 -17.28 35.86
N THR A 46 14.18 -16.59 36.99
CA THR A 46 14.47 -15.18 37.18
C THR A 46 15.98 -15.04 37.36
N THR A 47 16.66 -14.20 36.58
CA THR A 47 17.98 -13.69 36.96
C THR A 47 18.03 -12.19 36.82
N GLN A 48 18.42 -11.58 37.93
CA GLN A 48 18.45 -10.15 38.24
C GLN A 48 19.62 -9.42 37.53
N LEU A 49 19.42 -8.13 37.33
CA LEU A 49 20.47 -7.13 37.15
C LEU A 49 21.53 -7.19 38.26
N PRO A 50 22.79 -6.83 37.94
CA PRO A 50 23.61 -6.06 38.85
C PRO A 50 23.62 -4.56 38.47
N THR A 51 23.15 -3.74 39.41
CA THR A 51 23.47 -2.31 39.53
C THR A 51 24.77 -2.16 40.31
N THR A 52 25.70 -1.32 39.83
CA THR A 52 26.69 -0.48 40.56
C THR A 52 27.52 0.20 39.45
N GLY A 53 27.62 1.52 39.28
CA GLY A 53 27.77 2.58 40.27
C GLY A 53 29.21 3.11 40.19
N ALA A 54 29.46 4.12 39.34
CA ALA A 54 30.64 4.97 39.45
C ALA A 54 30.31 6.39 38.95
N THR A 55 30.53 7.34 39.84
CA THR A 55 30.22 8.77 39.75
C THR A 55 31.55 9.55 39.72
N LEU A 56 31.47 10.80 39.22
CA LEU A 56 32.44 11.91 39.29
C LEU A 56 33.51 11.89 38.16
N THR A 57 33.85 12.98 37.46
CA THR A 57 33.96 14.40 37.81
C THR A 57 33.85 15.29 36.55
N SER A 58 33.32 16.49 36.75
CA SER A 58 33.20 17.61 35.81
C SER A 58 34.53 18.15 35.28
N ASP A 59 34.51 18.74 34.08
CA ASP A 59 35.24 19.99 33.86
C ASP A 59 34.49 20.93 32.89
N VAL A 60 34.49 22.20 33.30
CA VAL A 60 33.91 23.40 32.70
C VAL A 60 34.88 23.87 31.60
N THR A 61 34.47 24.37 30.43
CA THR A 61 34.21 25.79 30.04
C THR A 61 34.23 25.74 28.50
N THR A 62 33.36 26.35 27.70
CA THR A 62 33.23 27.80 27.47
C THR A 62 32.04 28.03 26.54
N ALA A 63 31.27 29.07 26.83
CA ALA A 63 30.13 29.53 26.04
C ALA A 63 30.57 30.20 24.73
N THR A 64 29.77 30.00 23.68
CA THR A 64 29.49 31.07 22.71
C THR A 64 27.99 31.04 22.43
N SER A 65 27.29 32.06 22.93
CA SER A 65 25.94 32.38 22.52
C SER A 65 25.97 32.85 21.07
N ASP A 66 25.02 32.41 20.26
CA ASP A 66 24.45 33.30 19.25
C ASP A 66 22.93 33.12 19.19
N THR A 67 22.28 34.14 19.71
CA THR A 67 20.86 34.41 19.60
C THR A 67 20.55 34.76 18.16
N THR A 68 19.71 33.98 17.48
CA THR A 68 19.00 34.44 16.28
C THR A 68 17.51 34.47 16.57
N THR A 69 17.03 35.67 16.87
CA THR A 69 15.61 36.05 16.78
C THR A 69 15.19 36.03 15.31
N THR A 70 14.18 35.23 14.95
CA THR A 70 13.52 35.34 13.65
C THR A 70 12.15 35.96 13.83
N THR A 71 12.05 37.23 13.43
CA THR A 71 10.79 37.96 13.21
C THR A 71 10.18 37.52 11.88
N THR A 72 8.85 37.40 11.87
CA THR A 72 8.01 37.09 10.71
C THR A 72 7.85 38.32 9.79
N ASP A 73 8.21 38.20 8.51
CA ASP A 73 7.59 38.93 7.37
C ASP A 73 7.93 38.19 6.04
N PRO A 74 7.05 38.14 5.02
CA PRO A 74 7.15 37.24 3.88
C PRO A 74 7.84 37.88 2.68
N GLY A 75 8.65 37.09 1.97
CA GLY A 75 9.20 37.46 0.66
C GLY A 75 10.70 37.73 0.68
N ALA A 76 11.49 36.68 0.82
CA ALA A 76 12.90 36.71 0.43
C ALA A 76 13.33 35.34 -0.09
N THR A 77 13.74 35.34 -1.36
CA THR A 77 14.38 34.23 -2.06
C THR A 77 15.60 33.77 -1.27
N VAL A 78 15.62 32.48 -0.88
CA VAL A 78 16.77 31.88 -0.18
C VAL A 78 17.84 31.55 -1.22
N THR A 79 18.87 32.39 -1.31
CA THR A 79 20.15 32.04 -1.92
C THR A 79 20.97 31.33 -0.85
N SER A 80 21.16 30.03 -0.97
CA SER A 80 22.07 29.28 -0.09
C SER A 80 23.51 29.53 -0.52
N ASP A 81 24.27 30.24 0.30
CA ASP A 81 25.72 30.39 0.17
C ASP A 81 26.41 29.09 0.59
N THR A 82 27.01 28.40 -0.38
CA THR A 82 27.90 27.25 -0.14
C THR A 82 29.22 27.74 0.45
N THR A 83 29.48 27.40 1.70
CA THR A 83 30.78 27.68 2.35
C THR A 83 31.76 26.56 1.99
N THR A 84 32.66 26.79 1.04
CA THR A 84 33.73 25.85 0.68
C THR A 84 34.87 25.96 1.70
N THR A 85 35.08 24.92 2.50
CA THR A 85 36.30 24.74 3.31
C THR A 85 37.24 23.81 2.55
N THR A 86 38.40 24.33 2.14
CA THR A 86 39.41 23.56 1.38
C THR A 86 40.36 22.87 2.35
N ASP A 87 40.28 21.54 2.45
CA ASP A 87 41.28 20.67 3.07
C ASP A 87 42.00 19.89 1.95
N PRO A 88 43.36 19.91 1.85
CA PRO A 88 44.05 19.25 0.75
C PRO A 88 44.40 17.81 1.14
N GLY A 89 43.54 16.84 0.78
CA GLY A 89 43.99 15.46 0.71
C GLY A 89 42.93 14.36 0.89
N ALA A 90 42.08 14.14 -0.11
CA ALA A 90 41.60 12.83 -0.55
C ALA A 90 40.53 13.02 -1.64
N THR A 91 40.85 12.67 -2.88
CA THR A 91 39.84 12.56 -3.93
C THR A 91 39.10 11.22 -3.72
N VAL A 92 37.95 11.28 -3.05
CA VAL A 92 36.94 10.22 -3.11
C VAL A 92 35.82 10.73 -4.00
N THR A 93 35.74 10.19 -5.22
CA THR A 93 34.65 10.49 -6.14
C THR A 93 33.43 9.66 -5.74
N THR A 94 32.58 10.22 -4.88
CA THR A 94 31.23 9.70 -4.67
C THR A 94 30.33 10.30 -5.74
N THR A 95 29.91 9.49 -6.70
CA THR A 95 28.84 9.87 -7.63
C THR A 95 27.52 9.72 -6.89
N ASP A 96 27.12 10.75 -6.14
CA ASP A 96 25.78 10.85 -5.63
C ASP A 96 24.85 11.13 -6.82
N LEU A 97 24.12 10.08 -7.22
CA LEU A 97 22.97 10.19 -8.11
C LEU A 97 21.85 10.89 -7.34
N THR A 98 21.80 12.21 -7.43
CA THR A 98 20.61 12.98 -7.04
C THR A 98 19.56 12.78 -8.13
N THR A 99 18.70 11.78 -7.98
CA THR A 99 17.46 11.71 -8.76
C THR A 99 16.49 12.73 -8.18
N THR A 100 16.45 13.92 -8.77
CA THR A 100 15.38 14.89 -8.52
C THR A 100 14.07 14.31 -9.06
N ARG A 101 13.20 13.83 -8.17
CA ARG A 101 11.80 13.53 -8.49
C ARG A 101 11.05 14.86 -8.51
N ASP A 102 11.19 15.62 -9.59
CA ASP A 102 10.35 16.78 -9.86
C ASP A 102 8.99 16.29 -10.36
N GLY A 103 7.97 16.46 -9.53
CA GLY A 103 6.61 16.09 -9.89
C GLY A 103 5.65 16.07 -8.70
N GLU A 104 5.80 16.98 -7.74
CA GLU A 104 4.72 17.23 -6.79
C GLU A 104 3.59 17.94 -7.54
N THR A 105 2.71 17.15 -8.13
CA THR A 105 1.41 17.62 -8.58
C THR A 105 0.66 17.98 -7.30
N THR A 106 0.65 19.27 -7.00
CA THR A 106 -0.16 19.86 -5.93
C THR A 106 -1.61 19.70 -6.36
N SER A 107 -2.15 18.51 -6.16
CA SER A 107 -3.57 18.23 -6.34
C SER A 107 -4.30 19.10 -5.34
N GLU A 108 -5.33 19.82 -5.79
CA GLU A 108 -6.11 20.68 -4.91
C GLU A 108 -6.66 19.80 -3.76
N PRO A 109 -6.59 20.25 -2.50
CA PRO A 109 -7.12 19.47 -1.39
C PRO A 109 -8.63 19.25 -1.60
N GLY A 110 -9.00 18.06 -2.08
CA GLY A 110 -10.37 17.68 -2.39
C GLY A 110 -10.58 16.93 -3.71
N SER A 111 -9.60 16.86 -4.62
CA SER A 111 -9.75 16.05 -5.84
C SER A 111 -9.45 14.56 -5.64
N LEU A 112 -8.74 14.23 -4.55
CA LEU A 112 -8.45 12.87 -4.15
C LEU A 112 -9.32 12.47 -2.97
N GLU A 113 -10.07 11.38 -3.13
CA GLU A 113 -10.85 10.78 -2.05
C GLU A 113 -10.48 9.32 -1.86
N PHE A 114 -10.57 8.83 -0.63
CA PHE A 114 -10.20 7.47 -0.28
C PHE A 114 -11.28 6.81 0.56
N ALA A 115 -11.45 5.51 0.37
CA ALA A 115 -12.25 4.67 1.24
C ALA A 115 -11.63 3.29 1.37
N ALA A 116 -11.88 2.62 2.50
CA ALA A 116 -11.48 1.24 2.71
C ALA A 116 -12.63 0.42 3.28
N ILE A 117 -12.75 -0.83 2.83
CA ILE A 117 -13.66 -1.81 3.42
C ILE A 117 -12.92 -3.08 3.81
N TYR A 118 -13.42 -3.73 4.85
CA TYR A 118 -13.04 -5.08 5.26
C TYR A 118 -14.13 -6.06 4.85
N LEU A 119 -13.71 -7.18 4.27
CA LEU A 119 -14.57 -8.26 3.80
C LEU A 119 -14.14 -9.55 4.51
N PRO A 120 -14.83 -9.96 5.59
CA PRO A 120 -14.51 -11.21 6.27
C PRO A 120 -14.88 -12.42 5.40
N GLY A 121 -14.07 -13.48 5.44
CA GLY A 121 -14.31 -14.67 4.64
C GLY A 121 -13.34 -15.82 4.90
N GLY A 122 -13.26 -16.77 3.96
CA GLY A 122 -12.22 -17.82 3.99
C GLY A 122 -10.82 -17.26 3.73
N LEU A 123 -10.76 -16.17 2.94
CA LEU A 123 -9.66 -15.22 2.88
C LEU A 123 -10.26 -13.85 3.14
N ASP A 124 -9.88 -13.25 4.25
CA ASP A 124 -10.27 -11.90 4.60
C ASP A 124 -9.61 -10.92 3.64
N ARG A 125 -10.31 -9.86 3.27
CA ARG A 125 -9.77 -8.81 2.40
C ARG A 125 -9.94 -7.44 2.98
N ILE A 126 -8.94 -6.59 2.72
CA ILE A 126 -9.09 -5.14 2.80
C ILE A 126 -9.04 -4.63 1.37
N VAL A 127 -10.06 -3.88 0.97
CA VAL A 127 -10.10 -3.20 -0.33
C VAL A 127 -9.98 -1.71 -0.08
N VAL A 128 -8.92 -1.10 -0.58
CA VAL A 128 -8.70 0.36 -0.56
C VAL A 128 -9.02 0.91 -1.94
N ARG A 129 -9.81 1.98 -2.00
CA ARG A 129 -10.08 2.71 -3.23
C ARG A 129 -9.64 4.16 -3.13
N LYS A 130 -9.09 4.66 -4.23
CA LYS A 130 -8.72 6.06 -4.46
C LYS A 130 -9.52 6.57 -5.64
N ALA A 131 -10.35 7.59 -5.42
CA ALA A 131 -10.95 8.39 -6.47
C ALA A 131 -10.03 9.57 -6.78
N ASP A 132 -9.70 9.77 -8.05
CA ASP A 132 -8.96 10.93 -8.56
C ASP A 132 -9.86 11.67 -9.53
N HIS A 133 -10.53 12.72 -9.05
CA HIS A 133 -11.50 13.49 -9.82
C HIS A 133 -10.87 14.39 -10.88
N ASP A 134 -9.59 14.74 -10.74
CA ASP A 134 -8.88 15.55 -11.73
C ASP A 134 -8.50 14.70 -12.94
N ALA A 135 -8.06 13.47 -12.71
CA ALA A 135 -7.72 12.52 -13.77
C ALA A 135 -8.92 11.69 -14.26
N ASP A 136 -10.05 11.76 -13.56
CA ASP A 136 -11.21 10.87 -13.73
C ASP A 136 -10.81 9.39 -13.66
N LEU A 137 -10.10 9.01 -12.60
CA LEU A 137 -9.58 7.66 -12.38
C LEU A 137 -10.06 7.08 -11.05
N CYS A 138 -10.23 5.76 -11.03
CA CYS A 138 -10.45 4.98 -9.82
C CYS A 138 -9.35 3.91 -9.71
N THR A 139 -8.56 3.96 -8.64
CA THR A 139 -7.59 2.91 -8.30
C THR A 139 -8.15 2.05 -7.17
N SER A 140 -8.07 0.74 -7.31
CA SER A 140 -8.45 -0.24 -6.28
C SER A 140 -7.25 -1.10 -5.91
N VAL A 141 -7.00 -1.29 -4.63
CA VAL A 141 -5.93 -2.12 -4.07
C VAL A 141 -6.56 -3.14 -3.15
N VAL A 142 -6.18 -4.41 -3.29
CA VAL A 142 -6.71 -5.51 -2.48
C VAL A 142 -5.59 -6.18 -1.72
N PHE A 143 -5.74 -6.26 -0.41
CA PHE A 143 -4.91 -7.06 0.49
C PHE A 143 -5.70 -8.26 0.98
N ALA A 144 -5.03 -9.39 1.18
CA ALA A 144 -5.67 -10.61 1.66
C ALA A 144 -4.98 -11.16 2.92
N TRP A 145 -5.75 -11.87 3.74
CA TRP A 145 -5.27 -12.62 4.91
C TRP A 145 -6.03 -13.96 5.06
N PRO A 146 -5.37 -15.03 5.53
CA PRO A 146 -3.94 -15.18 5.70
C PRO A 146 -3.30 -15.67 4.39
N ILE A 147 -2.41 -14.87 3.80
CA ILE A 147 -1.60 -15.31 2.65
C ILE A 147 -0.09 -15.07 2.84
N GLY A 148 0.29 -14.13 3.70
CA GLY A 148 1.68 -13.69 3.85
C GLY A 148 2.15 -12.82 2.69
N ASN A 149 3.30 -12.18 2.87
CA ASN A 149 3.93 -11.34 1.86
C ASN A 149 5.31 -11.89 1.52
N ASP A 150 5.46 -12.42 0.30
CA ASP A 150 6.73 -12.90 -0.24
C ASP A 150 7.42 -11.85 -1.13
N ASP A 151 6.78 -10.70 -1.35
CA ASP A 151 7.32 -9.61 -2.15
C ASP A 151 8.27 -8.73 -1.29
N PRO A 152 9.57 -8.67 -1.61
CA PRO A 152 10.54 -7.91 -0.84
C PRO A 152 10.37 -6.39 -0.96
N ASP A 153 9.68 -5.91 -1.99
CA ASP A 153 9.46 -4.48 -2.24
C ASP A 153 8.20 -3.97 -1.51
N LEU A 154 7.50 -4.87 -0.81
CA LEU A 154 6.32 -4.58 -0.01
C LEU A 154 6.56 -4.81 1.48
N VAL A 155 6.13 -3.86 2.30
CA VAL A 155 6.10 -3.99 3.75
C VAL A 155 4.65 -3.96 4.23
N LEU A 156 4.16 -5.11 4.69
CA LEU A 156 2.78 -5.31 5.14
C LEU A 156 2.74 -5.98 6.52
N PRO A 157 1.62 -5.90 7.25
CA PRO A 157 1.47 -6.59 8.53
C PRO A 157 1.65 -8.11 8.37
N PRO A 158 2.11 -8.82 9.41
CA PRO A 158 2.32 -10.26 9.33
C PRO A 158 1.07 -11.00 8.84
N GLN A 159 1.28 -12.01 7.97
CA GLN A 159 0.25 -12.85 7.34
C GLN A 159 -0.68 -12.14 6.35
N TRP A 160 -0.61 -10.82 6.23
CA TRP A 160 -1.24 -10.10 5.11
C TRP A 160 -0.33 -10.15 3.89
N GLY A 161 -0.95 -10.11 2.71
CA GLY A 161 -0.24 -10.00 1.44
C GLY A 161 -1.01 -9.15 0.45
N PHE A 162 -0.30 -8.71 -0.59
CA PHE A 162 -0.86 -8.06 -1.75
C PHE A 162 -1.57 -9.08 -2.65
N GLU A 163 -2.85 -8.86 -2.96
CA GLU A 163 -3.63 -9.71 -3.87
C GLU A 163 -3.69 -9.11 -5.27
N SER A 164 -4.05 -7.82 -5.38
CA SER A 164 -4.10 -7.12 -6.66
C SER A 164 -4.14 -5.60 -6.51
N ALA A 165 -3.77 -4.90 -7.58
CA ALA A 165 -4.11 -3.49 -7.77
C ALA A 165 -4.58 -3.27 -9.21
N GLU A 166 -5.60 -2.44 -9.36
CA GLU A 166 -6.26 -2.17 -10.64
C GLU A 166 -6.59 -0.68 -10.77
N ILE A 167 -6.66 -0.19 -12.01
CA ILE A 167 -7.08 1.17 -12.32
C ILE A 167 -8.13 1.19 -13.44
N ALA A 168 -9.15 2.01 -13.28
CA ALA A 168 -10.22 2.20 -14.27
C ALA A 168 -10.51 3.69 -14.49
N GLN A 169 -11.11 4.02 -15.63
CA GLN A 169 -11.68 5.36 -15.86
C GLN A 169 -12.97 5.53 -15.06
N GLY A 170 -13.20 6.76 -14.58
CA GLY A 170 -14.40 7.15 -13.83
C GLY A 170 -14.14 7.23 -12.33
N ALA A 171 -14.17 8.44 -11.77
CA ALA A 171 -14.03 8.66 -10.33
C ALA A 171 -15.37 8.71 -9.56
N ALA A 172 -16.49 8.97 -10.26
CA ALA A 172 -17.78 9.32 -9.65
C ALA A 172 -18.32 8.29 -8.65
N ASP A 173 -18.26 7.00 -9.00
CA ASP A 173 -18.79 5.90 -8.18
C ASP A 173 -17.66 5.06 -7.56
N CYS A 174 -16.43 5.60 -7.55
CA CYS A 174 -15.25 4.85 -7.14
C CYS A 174 -15.41 4.32 -5.71
N LEU A 175 -15.97 5.11 -4.79
CA LEU A 175 -16.05 4.73 -3.37
C LEU A 175 -17.28 3.89 -2.98
N GLU A 176 -18.13 3.46 -3.93
CA GLU A 176 -19.38 2.74 -3.60
C GLU A 176 -19.22 1.22 -3.36
N PHE A 177 -18.07 0.62 -3.68
CA PHE A 177 -17.77 -0.82 -3.51
C PHE A 177 -18.87 -1.78 -4.01
N THR A 178 -19.53 -1.46 -5.12
CA THR A 178 -20.64 -2.25 -5.70
C THR A 178 -20.21 -3.48 -6.49
N GLY A 179 -18.91 -3.78 -6.54
CA GLY A 179 -18.34 -4.88 -7.31
C GLY A 179 -16.92 -4.57 -7.79
N PRO A 180 -16.33 -5.42 -8.66
CA PRO A 180 -15.04 -5.13 -9.29
C PRO A 180 -15.12 -3.89 -10.18
N LEU A 181 -13.97 -3.28 -10.46
CA LEU A 181 -13.89 -2.15 -11.39
C LEU A 181 -14.18 -2.62 -12.83
N ALA A 182 -15.00 -1.87 -13.55
CA ALA A 182 -15.31 -2.17 -14.95
C ALA A 182 -14.14 -1.76 -15.86
N ASP A 183 -13.80 -2.61 -16.83
CA ASP A 183 -12.75 -2.37 -17.83
C ASP A 183 -11.40 -1.95 -17.23
N ALA A 184 -11.08 -2.49 -16.05
CA ALA A 184 -9.90 -2.13 -15.30
C ALA A 184 -8.61 -2.71 -15.89
N VAL A 185 -7.51 -2.01 -15.67
CA VAL A 185 -6.15 -2.42 -16.03
C VAL A 185 -5.41 -2.79 -14.75
N ALA A 186 -4.90 -4.02 -14.69
CA ALA A 186 -4.11 -4.49 -13.56
C ALA A 186 -2.72 -3.84 -13.52
N ALA A 187 -2.21 -3.59 -12.32
CA ALA A 187 -0.84 -3.18 -12.10
C ALA A 187 0.12 -4.33 -12.45
N GLU A 188 1.28 -3.99 -13.02
CA GLU A 188 2.37 -4.94 -13.28
C GLU A 188 3.22 -5.19 -12.03
N THR A 189 3.43 -4.14 -11.24
CA THR A 189 4.22 -4.18 -10.01
C THR A 189 3.61 -3.28 -8.95
N ALA A 190 3.95 -3.57 -7.69
CA ALA A 190 3.63 -2.76 -6.52
C ALA A 190 4.87 -2.62 -5.66
N GLU A 191 5.08 -1.45 -5.08
CA GLU A 191 6.15 -1.21 -4.10
C GLU A 191 5.62 -0.26 -3.00
N GLY A 192 6.19 -0.35 -1.80
CA GLY A 192 5.86 0.53 -0.69
C GLY A 192 5.36 -0.21 0.54
N TRP A 193 4.47 0.41 1.30
CA TRP A 193 4.04 -0.13 2.59
C TRP A 193 2.57 0.12 2.92
N GLY A 194 2.05 -0.74 3.79
CA GLY A 194 0.74 -0.59 4.42
C GLY A 194 0.81 -1.04 5.87
N GLU A 195 0.08 -0.35 6.75
CA GLU A 195 0.01 -0.64 8.17
C GLU A 195 -1.42 -0.51 8.67
N TRP A 196 -1.87 -1.48 9.47
CA TRP A 196 -3.11 -1.42 10.23
C TRP A 196 -3.00 -2.32 11.46
N PRO A 197 -3.57 -1.93 12.61
CA PRO A 197 -3.57 -2.79 13.77
C PRO A 197 -4.55 -3.95 13.55
N ALA A 198 -4.09 -5.18 13.75
CA ALA A 198 -4.95 -6.35 13.81
C ALA A 198 -5.74 -6.32 15.14
N LEU A 199 -7.03 -6.03 15.09
CA LEU A 199 -7.92 -6.22 16.25
C LEU A 199 -8.66 -7.56 16.11
N PRO A 200 -9.18 -8.15 17.20
CA PRO A 200 -9.68 -9.53 17.23
C PRO A 200 -10.82 -9.87 16.25
N ALA A 201 -11.46 -8.87 15.65
CA ALA A 201 -12.54 -9.04 14.69
C ALA A 201 -12.42 -8.15 13.45
N CYS A 202 -11.60 -7.09 13.52
CA CYS A 202 -11.59 -6.04 12.50
C CYS A 202 -10.25 -5.29 12.50
N PRO A 203 -9.68 -4.99 11.33
CA PRO A 203 -8.52 -4.12 11.30
C PRO A 203 -8.91 -2.69 11.72
N GLY A 204 -8.01 -2.01 12.42
CA GLY A 204 -8.22 -0.60 12.75
C GLY A 204 -7.97 0.32 11.56
N ALA A 205 -7.85 1.63 11.82
CA ALA A 205 -7.52 2.59 10.78
C ALA A 205 -6.20 2.20 10.06
N LEU A 206 -6.20 2.38 8.75
CA LEU A 206 -5.12 1.97 7.86
C LEU A 206 -4.30 3.18 7.42
N ALA A 207 -2.99 2.99 7.38
CA ALA A 207 -2.06 3.87 6.68
C ALA A 207 -1.43 3.11 5.50
N ILE A 208 -1.28 3.79 4.37
CA ILE A 208 -0.76 3.20 3.13
C ILE A 208 0.03 4.25 2.36
N ASP A 209 1.16 3.84 1.82
CA ASP A 209 1.95 4.60 0.84
C ASP A 209 2.54 3.59 -0.15
N MET A 210 1.82 3.42 -1.26
CA MET A 210 2.17 2.44 -2.28
C MET A 210 2.18 3.07 -3.66
N ALA A 211 3.15 2.64 -4.47
CA ALA A 211 3.26 2.96 -5.88
C ALA A 211 2.95 1.73 -6.72
N PHE A 212 2.15 1.93 -7.77
CA PHE A 212 1.75 0.88 -8.71
C PHE A 212 2.20 1.27 -10.11
N THR A 213 2.84 0.34 -10.83
CA THR A 213 3.22 0.54 -12.23
C THR A 213 2.22 -0.14 -13.15
N PHE A 214 1.82 0.52 -14.22
CA PHE A 214 0.86 -0.01 -15.19
C PHE A 214 1.41 -0.02 -16.62
N ALA A 215 1.07 -1.06 -17.36
CA ALA A 215 1.33 -1.13 -18.79
C ALA A 215 0.62 0.01 -19.52
N GLN A 216 1.39 0.78 -20.30
CA GLN A 216 0.88 1.91 -21.09
C GLN A 216 0.21 1.46 -22.40
N VAL A 217 -0.78 0.57 -22.30
CA VAL A 217 -1.51 0.02 -23.45
C VAL A 217 -2.66 0.94 -23.85
N GLN A 218 -3.28 1.62 -22.88
CA GLN A 218 -4.36 2.58 -23.11
C GLN A 218 -3.84 4.00 -22.84
N PRO A 219 -4.18 5.01 -23.67
CA PRO A 219 -3.68 6.38 -23.49
C PRO A 219 -4.09 7.07 -22.19
N TRP A 220 -5.15 6.59 -21.53
CA TRP A 220 -5.67 7.15 -20.29
C TRP A 220 -5.04 6.54 -19.05
N VAL A 221 -4.39 5.38 -19.17
CA VAL A 221 -3.73 4.72 -18.03
C VAL A 221 -2.45 5.47 -17.74
N PRO A 222 -2.20 5.93 -16.51
CA PRO A 222 -0.92 6.54 -16.15
C PRO A 222 0.17 5.46 -15.99
N ALA A 223 1.43 5.82 -16.24
CA ALA A 223 2.54 4.86 -16.08
C ALA A 223 2.70 4.39 -14.63
N GLN A 224 2.40 5.29 -13.69
CA GLN A 224 2.39 5.02 -12.26
C GLN A 224 1.17 5.67 -11.60
N ALA A 225 0.64 5.03 -10.56
CA ALA A 225 -0.34 5.62 -9.65
C ALA A 225 0.13 5.46 -8.20
N LEU A 226 -0.01 6.54 -7.42
CA LEU A 226 0.25 6.54 -5.99
C LEU A 226 -1.05 6.44 -5.20
N VAL A 227 -1.07 5.55 -4.20
CA VAL A 227 -2.14 5.45 -3.20
C VAL A 227 -1.51 5.76 -1.85
N GLN A 228 -1.79 6.97 -1.36
CA GLN A 228 -1.23 7.53 -0.14
C GLN A 228 -2.35 8.01 0.76
N ALA A 229 -2.55 7.36 1.89
CA ALA A 229 -3.53 7.74 2.88
C ALA A 229 -3.02 7.44 4.29
N ALA A 230 -3.35 8.31 5.23
CA ALA A 230 -3.09 8.10 6.65
C ALA A 230 -4.41 8.08 7.41
N ASP A 231 -4.46 7.29 8.49
CA ASP A 231 -5.63 7.18 9.37
C ASP A 231 -6.95 6.87 8.61
N LEU A 232 -6.89 6.11 7.52
CA LEU A 232 -8.04 5.77 6.70
C LEU A 232 -8.97 4.81 7.48
N PRO A 233 -10.20 5.23 7.84
CA PRO A 233 -11.12 4.32 8.52
C PRO A 233 -11.52 3.17 7.59
N ILE A 234 -11.56 1.96 8.15
CA ILE A 234 -12.03 0.76 7.46
C ILE A 234 -13.49 0.50 7.84
N ALA A 235 -14.38 0.46 6.85
CA ALA A 235 -15.78 0.09 7.01
C ALA A 235 -16.00 -1.42 6.79
N GLY A 236 -17.22 -1.92 7.02
CA GLY A 236 -17.51 -3.37 6.93
C GLY A 236 -17.17 -4.14 8.21
N CYS A 237 -16.71 -3.40 9.20
CA CYS A 237 -16.73 -3.65 10.62
C CYS A 237 -17.98 -3.01 11.23
#